data_AF-A0A519ZFY8-F1
#
_entry.id   AF-A0A519ZFY8-F1
#
_cell.length_a   1.000
_cell.length_b   1.000
_cell.length_c   1.000
_cell.angle_alpha   90.00
_cell.angle_beta   90.00
_cell.angle_gamma   90.00
#
_symmetry.space_group_name_H-M   'P 1'
#
loop_
_entity.id
_entity.type
_entity.pdbx_description
1 polymer ?
#
loop_
_entity_poly.entity_id
_entity_poly.type
_entity_poly.pdbx_seq_one_letter_code
_entity_poly.pdbx_strand_id
1 'polypeptide(L)'
;MAELDSSGGGGKKKGGKVRSKKQSARVDMTPMVDLMFLLITFFMLTTTLAKPQAMDIAMPDKDENNKDAQLKVADTRTMTILLGTNNRLE
;
A
#
# COMPACT_ATOMS: atom_id res chain seq x y z
N MET A 1 15.65 10.16 -15.66
CA MET A 1 16.08 11.54 -15.34
C MET A 1 14.94 12.45 -15.67
N ALA A 2 14.40 13.14 -14.67
CA ALA A 2 13.32 14.11 -14.84
C ALA A 2 13.95 15.51 -14.83
N GLU A 3 14.04 16.12 -16.00
CA GLU A 3 14.68 17.42 -16.21
C GLU A 3 13.60 18.51 -16.35
N LEU A 4 13.80 19.65 -15.67
CA LEU A 4 13.03 20.86 -15.89
C LEU A 4 13.72 21.69 -17.00
N ASP A 5 13.12 21.74 -18.18
CA ASP A 5 13.62 22.58 -19.27
C ASP A 5 13.29 24.06 -18.99
N SER A 6 14.30 24.82 -18.57
CA SER A 6 14.15 26.25 -18.24
C SER A 6 14.33 27.18 -19.45
N SER A 7 14.15 26.71 -20.68
CA SER A 7 14.41 27.51 -21.91
C SER A 7 13.27 28.50 -22.25
N GLY A 8 13.01 29.44 -21.34
CA GLY A 8 12.10 30.58 -21.57
C GLY A 8 12.82 31.86 -22.00
N GLY A 9 12.75 32.19 -23.30
CA GLY A 9 12.69 33.57 -23.83
C GLY A 9 13.96 34.46 -23.77
N GLY A 10 14.52 34.78 -24.94
CA GLY A 10 15.61 35.77 -25.02
C GLY A 10 15.77 36.42 -26.40
N GLY A 11 14.99 37.47 -26.66
CA GLY A 11 15.09 38.30 -27.87
C GLY A 11 16.44 39.02 -28.02
N LYS A 12 16.92 39.07 -29.26
CA LYS A 12 18.09 39.84 -29.75
C LYS A 12 18.05 41.29 -29.25
N LYS A 13 19.04 41.72 -28.45
CA LYS A 13 19.49 43.12 -28.43
C LYS A 13 21.02 43.24 -28.40
N LYS A 14 21.49 44.01 -29.40
CA LYS A 14 22.86 44.43 -29.71
C LYS A 14 23.36 45.35 -28.58
N GLY A 15 24.47 45.02 -27.93
CA GLY A 15 25.09 45.89 -26.92
C GLY A 15 26.07 45.14 -26.02
N GLY A 16 27.36 45.43 -26.16
CA GLY A 16 28.46 44.74 -25.47
C GLY A 16 28.46 44.95 -23.96
N LYS A 17 27.78 44.06 -23.24
CA LYS A 17 27.94 43.87 -21.80
C LYS A 17 28.31 42.41 -21.58
N VAL A 18 29.47 42.13 -21.00
CA VAL A 18 29.90 40.77 -20.63
C VAL A 18 28.94 40.26 -19.56
N ARG A 19 27.84 39.64 -20.00
CA ARG A 19 26.88 39.00 -19.12
C ARG A 19 27.55 37.71 -18.66
N SER A 20 27.83 37.62 -17.36
CA SER A 20 28.20 36.34 -16.72
C SER A 20 27.27 35.25 -17.26
N LYS A 21 27.85 34.16 -17.77
CA LYS A 21 27.11 32.96 -18.17
C LYS A 21 26.35 32.52 -16.92
N LYS A 22 25.07 32.89 -16.82
CA LYS A 22 24.16 32.25 -15.86
C LYS A 22 24.14 30.78 -16.26
N GLN A 23 24.91 29.94 -15.57
CA GLN A 23 24.71 28.52 -15.63
C GLN A 23 23.28 28.32 -15.12
N SER A 24 22.37 27.97 -16.03
CA SER A 24 21.07 27.46 -15.62
C SER A 24 21.38 26.23 -14.78
N ALA A 25 21.15 26.32 -13.48
CA ALA A 25 21.24 25.18 -12.60
C ALA A 25 20.09 24.26 -13.01
N ARG A 26 20.41 23.23 -13.80
CA ARG A 26 19.45 22.17 -14.15
C ARG A 26 19.04 21.52 -12.83
N VAL A 27 17.76 21.66 -12.48
CA VAL A 27 17.22 21.05 -11.26
C VAL A 27 16.79 19.64 -11.63
N ASP A 28 17.50 18.64 -11.11
CA ASP A 28 17.12 17.25 -11.24
C ASP A 28 16.00 16.93 -10.24
N MET A 29 14.85 16.50 -10.75
CA MET A 29 13.68 16.10 -9.96
C MET A 29 13.75 14.63 -9.52
N THR A 30 14.80 13.88 -9.89
CA THR A 30 14.97 12.46 -9.54
C THR A 30 14.78 12.16 -8.04
N PRO A 31 15.26 13.00 -7.09
CA PRO A 31 14.98 12.81 -5.66
C PRO A 31 13.49 12.98 -5.28
N MET A 32 12.74 13.82 -6.00
CA MET A 32 11.31 14.04 -5.74
C MET A 32 10.47 12.86 -6.23
N VAL A 33 10.88 12.22 -7.32
CA VAL A 33 10.20 11.02 -7.86
C VAL A 33 10.29 9.86 -6.87
N ASP A 34 11.43 9.66 -6.21
CA ASP A 34 11.62 8.61 -5.22
C ASP A 34 10.75 8.83 -3.96
N LEU A 35 10.66 10.09 -3.49
CA LEU A 35 9.77 10.46 -2.38
C LEU A 35 8.29 10.17 -2.69
N MET A 36 7.85 10.46 -3.91
CA MET A 36 6.47 10.15 -4.34
C MET A 36 6.25 8.64 -4.48
N PHE A 37 7.24 7.91 -4.98
CA PHE A 37 7.16 6.45 -5.08
C PHE A 37 7.09 5.78 -3.70
N LEU A 38 7.88 6.27 -2.73
CA LEU A 38 7.83 5.82 -1.35
C LEU A 38 6.46 6.08 -0.71
N LEU A 39 5.86 7.25 -0.95
CA LEU A 39 4.53 7.57 -0.43
C LEU A 39 3.42 6.70 -1.05
N ILE A 40 3.43 6.50 -2.37
CA ILE A 40 2.43 5.66 -3.05
C ILE A 40 2.53 4.21 -2.57
N THR A 41 3.74 3.67 -2.48
CA THR A 41 3.96 2.29 -2.00
C THR A 41 3.59 2.15 -0.53
N PHE A 42 3.96 3.11 0.33
CA PHE A 42 3.56 3.14 1.73
C PHE A 42 2.04 3.21 1.88
N PHE A 43 1.34 4.08 1.15
CA PHE A 43 -0.12 4.18 1.20
C PHE A 43 -0.82 2.94 0.63
N MET A 44 -0.33 2.35 -0.47
CA MET A 44 -0.87 1.09 -0.98
C MET A 44 -0.65 -0.07 0.01
N LEU A 45 0.52 -0.19 0.62
CA LEU A 45 0.79 -1.25 1.58
C LEU A 45 -0.04 -1.10 2.86
N THR A 46 -0.07 0.10 3.44
CA THR A 46 -0.86 0.39 4.66
C THR A 46 -2.36 0.18 4.44
N THR A 47 -2.90 0.50 3.25
CA THR A 47 -4.32 0.23 2.94
C THR A 47 -4.65 -1.26 2.78
N THR A 48 -3.71 -2.09 2.33
CA THR A 48 -3.93 -3.55 2.22
C THR A 48 -3.90 -4.26 3.57
N LEU A 49 -3.02 -3.83 4.48
CA LEU A 49 -2.95 -4.36 5.86
C LEU A 49 -4.16 -4.00 6.71
N ALA A 50 -4.84 -2.90 6.40
CA ALA A 50 -6.02 -2.44 7.14
C ALA A 50 -7.31 -3.21 6.80
N LYS A 51 -7.32 -4.01 5.72
CA LYS A 51 -8.50 -4.81 5.35
C LYS A 51 -8.53 -6.08 6.20
N PRO A 52 -9.55 -6.28 7.06
CA PRO A 52 -9.69 -7.54 7.79
C PRO A 52 -9.77 -8.68 6.77
N GLN A 53 -8.88 -9.67 6.93
CA GLN A 53 -8.90 -10.89 6.13
C GLN A 53 -10.13 -11.70 6.55
N ALA A 54 -11.25 -11.50 5.86
CA ALA A 54 -12.42 -12.34 6.04
C ALA A 54 -12.12 -13.71 5.41
N MET A 55 -12.17 -14.76 6.23
CA MET A 55 -12.13 -16.14 5.75
C MET A 55 -13.56 -16.54 5.36
N ASP A 56 -13.74 -17.07 4.16
CA ASP A 56 -15.03 -17.67 3.77
C ASP A 56 -15.24 -18.96 4.58
N ILE A 57 -16.24 -18.94 5.46
CA ILE A 57 -16.62 -20.10 6.28
C ILE A 57 -17.89 -20.71 5.69
N ALA A 58 -17.82 -21.97 5.27
CA ALA A 58 -19.01 -22.74 4.96
C ALA A 58 -19.76 -23.05 6.27
N MET A 59 -20.93 -22.44 6.46
CA MET A 59 -21.81 -22.79 7.57
C MET A 59 -22.52 -24.13 7.29
N PRO A 60 -22.70 -24.99 8.30
CA PRO A 60 -23.51 -26.20 8.16
C PRO A 60 -24.99 -25.83 7.94
N ASP A 61 -25.72 -26.70 7.23
CA ASP A 61 -27.15 -26.55 6.98
C ASP A 61 -27.94 -26.54 8.31
N LYS A 62 -28.83 -25.57 8.46
CA LYS A 62 -29.73 -25.43 9.61
C LYS A 62 -31.02 -26.18 9.35
N ASP A 63 -30.98 -27.51 9.45
CA ASP A 63 -32.20 -28.32 9.36
C ASP A 63 -32.88 -28.38 10.73
N GLU A 64 -33.92 -27.56 10.95
CA GLU A 64 -34.64 -27.46 12.23
C GLU A 64 -35.34 -28.78 12.64
N ASN A 65 -35.55 -29.68 11.67
CA ASN A 65 -36.23 -30.96 11.88
C ASN A 65 -35.27 -32.12 12.22
N ASN A 66 -33.96 -31.91 12.13
CA ASN A 66 -32.96 -32.94 12.39
C ASN A 66 -31.90 -32.44 13.38
N LYS A 67 -32.26 -32.43 14.67
CA LYS A 67 -31.34 -32.10 15.77
C LYS A 67 -30.15 -33.06 15.89
N ASP A 68 -30.22 -34.21 15.22
CA ASP A 68 -29.19 -35.24 15.16
C ASP A 68 -28.31 -35.16 13.91
N ALA A 69 -28.49 -34.15 13.05
CA ALA A 69 -27.59 -33.83 11.93
C ALA A 69 -26.24 -33.26 12.41
N GLN A 70 -25.76 -33.70 13.59
CA GLN A 70 -24.40 -33.45 14.03
C GLN A 70 -23.46 -34.29 13.17
N LEU A 71 -22.54 -33.61 12.48
CA LEU A 71 -21.43 -34.27 11.81
C LEU A 71 -20.67 -35.11 12.83
N LYS A 72 -20.71 -36.45 12.69
CA LYS A 72 -19.92 -37.36 13.52
C LYS A 72 -18.43 -37.13 13.23
N VAL A 73 -17.79 -36.35 14.10
CA VAL A 73 -16.34 -36.14 14.10
C VAL A 73 -15.71 -36.98 15.21
N ALA A 74 -14.58 -37.61 14.91
CA ALA A 74 -13.82 -38.38 15.89
C ALA A 74 -12.97 -37.46 16.78
N ASP A 75 -13.00 -37.68 18.09
CA ASP A 75 -12.22 -36.88 19.06
C ASP A 75 -10.72 -36.87 18.77
N THR A 76 -10.19 -37.93 18.17
CA THR A 76 -8.77 -38.02 17.80
C THR A 76 -8.36 -37.04 16.70
N ARG A 77 -9.31 -36.42 15.98
CA ARG A 77 -9.08 -35.49 14.88
C ARG A 77 -9.57 -34.06 15.17
N THR A 78 -10.15 -33.82 16.35
CA THR A 78 -10.60 -32.49 16.77
C THR A 78 -9.61 -31.88 17.75
N MET A 79 -9.44 -30.55 17.66
CA MET A 79 -8.65 -29.76 18.59
C MET A 79 -9.52 -28.60 19.06
N THR A 80 -9.70 -28.51 20.37
CA THR A 80 -10.44 -27.40 21.00
C THR A 80 -9.47 -26.27 21.28
N ILE A 81 -9.80 -25.07 20.82
CA ILE A 81 -9.02 -23.86 21.08
C ILE A 81 -9.89 -22.96 21.96
N LEU A 82 -9.46 -22.66 23.19
CA LEU A 82 -10.13 -21.65 24.00
C LEU A 82 -9.49 -20.29 23.75
N LEU A 83 -10.34 -19.31 23.42
CA LEU A 83 -9.94 -17.92 23.23
C LEU A 83 -9.99 -17.21 24.58
N GLY A 84 -8.84 -17.06 25.21
CA GLY A 84 -8.64 -16.29 26.43
C GLY A 84 -8.62 -14.79 26.19
N THR A 85 -8.63 -14.03 27.28
CA THR A 85 -8.57 -12.56 27.22
C THR A 85 -7.26 -12.07 26.59
N ASN A 86 -7.27 -10.88 25.99
CA ASN A 86 -6.10 -10.23 25.39
C ASN A 86 -5.44 -11.04 24.25
N ASN A 87 -6.24 -11.65 23.36
CA ASN A 87 -5.75 -12.46 22.23
C ASN A 87 -4.82 -13.60 22.67
N ARG A 88 -5.10 -14.22 23.82
CA ARG A 88 -4.36 -15.39 24.31
C ARG A 88 -5.15 -16.66 24.07
N LEU A 89 -4.43 -17.76 23.90
CA LEU A 89 -5.02 -19.10 23.88
C LEU A 89 -4.95 -19.68 25.29
N GLU A 90 -6.03 -20.31 25.74
CA GLU A 90 -6.13 -21.02 27.02
C GLU A 90 -6.45 -22.50 26.81
#